data_AF-A0A3B8I3A4-F1
#
_entry.id   AF-A0A3B8I3A4-F1
#
_cell.length_a   1.000
_cell.length_b   1.000
_cell.length_c   1.000
_cell.angle_alpha   90.00
_cell.angle_beta   90.00
_cell.angle_gamma   90.00
#
_symmetry.space_group_name_H-M   'P 1'
#
loop_
_entity.id
_entity.type
_entity.pdbx_description
1 polymer ?
#
loop_
_entity_poly.entity_id
_entity_poly.type
_entity_poly.pdbx_seq_one_letter_code
_entity_poly.pdbx_strand_id
1 'polypeptide(L)'
;YLATNDASEMIRFRDRVLTLPGVMDAALSQQGAATWSSWRTYMEWESEFTEVDILLWDDHYQDLYEIEQLAGQPLVKEDSVTTVLINESFLEDLGFASAEEALGTQLPLTYFNGNPVQIRGVVRDFQLMSVHQEIPAMAIAYQERSYRVVNFHIAGDNPEPTLAAIGEAYEEAFPGYTFDYNSIDETLDYFYEEEARLGQLFQLFAGLAILIGCLGLYGLANFMVSRKRKEIGVRKVLGATIAQILWRFSREYVVLILVGFGLAVPTTYLLMEQWLASFAYSVPMYWYLFAGGLVVAMLVALVAVGYRSLRAAQANPVKSLRYE
;
A
#
# COMPACT_ATOMS: atom_id res chain seq x y z
N TYR A 1 -6.75 17.93 -17.49
CA TYR A 1 -5.76 18.99 -17.83
C TYR A 1 -6.50 20.25 -18.27
N LEU A 2 -5.90 21.43 -18.12
CA LEU A 2 -6.49 22.70 -18.56
C LEU A 2 -6.13 23.01 -20.02
N ALA A 3 -7.10 23.54 -20.76
CA ALA A 3 -6.99 23.87 -22.19
C ALA A 3 -6.20 25.16 -22.51
N THR A 4 -5.81 25.91 -21.48
CA THR A 4 -5.18 27.23 -21.59
C THR A 4 -3.79 27.23 -20.95
N ASN A 5 -2.98 28.25 -21.24
CA ASN A 5 -1.78 28.57 -20.48
C ASN A 5 -1.91 29.92 -19.73
N ASP A 6 -3.08 30.58 -19.82
CA ASP A 6 -3.37 31.81 -19.08
C ASP A 6 -3.84 31.46 -17.66
N ALA A 7 -2.98 31.72 -16.69
CA ALA A 7 -3.27 31.48 -15.29
C ALA A 7 -4.56 32.18 -14.80
N SER A 8 -4.92 33.33 -15.36
CA SER A 8 -6.12 34.07 -14.97
C SER A 8 -7.40 33.32 -15.36
N GLU A 9 -7.38 32.60 -16.48
CA GLU A 9 -8.47 31.71 -16.89
C GLU A 9 -8.53 30.46 -16.00
N MET A 10 -7.37 29.89 -15.66
CA MET A 10 -7.29 28.72 -14.77
C MET A 10 -7.83 29.01 -13.37
N ILE A 11 -7.42 30.16 -12.79
CA ILE A 11 -7.88 30.65 -11.49
C ILE A 11 -9.39 30.86 -11.50
N ARG A 12 -9.93 31.53 -12.54
CA ARG A 12 -11.38 31.72 -12.68
C ARG A 12 -12.14 30.41 -12.78
N PHE A 13 -11.58 29.42 -13.48
CA PHE A 13 -12.20 28.11 -13.58
C PHE A 13 -12.15 27.35 -12.24
N ARG A 14 -11.01 27.32 -11.53
CA ARG A 14 -10.92 26.75 -10.17
C ARG A 14 -11.93 27.41 -9.23
N ASP A 15 -12.01 28.74 -9.22
CA ASP A 15 -12.95 29.48 -8.37
C ASP A 15 -14.40 29.15 -8.73
N ARG A 16 -14.70 28.94 -10.02
CA ARG A 16 -16.02 28.46 -10.47
C ARG A 16 -16.30 27.05 -9.95
N VAL A 17 -15.34 26.14 -10.03
CA VAL A 17 -15.46 24.75 -9.53
C VAL A 17 -15.75 24.73 -8.03
N LEU A 18 -15.11 25.59 -7.23
CA LEU A 18 -15.38 25.74 -5.79
C LEU A 18 -16.84 26.16 -5.47
N THR A 19 -17.55 26.78 -6.43
CA THR A 19 -18.97 27.15 -6.24
C THR A 19 -19.95 26.03 -6.58
N LEU A 20 -19.49 24.93 -7.15
CA LEU A 20 -20.37 23.83 -7.59
C LEU A 20 -20.79 22.96 -6.40
N PRO A 21 -22.05 22.48 -6.38
CA PRO A 21 -22.53 21.63 -5.31
C PRO A 21 -21.76 20.30 -5.31
N GLY A 22 -21.32 19.87 -4.13
CA GLY A 22 -20.58 18.62 -3.95
C GLY A 22 -19.07 18.74 -4.09
N VAL A 23 -18.53 19.89 -4.51
CA VAL A 23 -17.09 20.17 -4.45
C VAL A 23 -16.74 20.69 -3.06
N MET A 24 -15.80 20.03 -2.38
CA MET A 24 -15.32 20.43 -1.06
C MET A 24 -14.18 21.43 -1.16
N ASP A 25 -13.23 21.18 -2.05
CA ASP A 25 -12.07 22.03 -2.26
C ASP A 25 -11.48 21.81 -3.65
N ALA A 26 -10.68 22.76 -4.14
CA ALA A 26 -10.02 22.71 -5.43
C ALA A 26 -8.76 23.56 -5.48
N ALA A 27 -7.72 23.04 -6.13
CA ALA A 27 -6.40 23.65 -6.20
C ALA A 27 -5.75 23.48 -7.57
N LEU A 28 -4.94 24.46 -7.97
CA LEU A 28 -4.15 24.44 -9.19
C LEU A 28 -2.76 23.89 -8.94
N SER A 29 -2.26 23.12 -9.89
CA SER A 29 -0.86 22.67 -9.88
C SER A 29 -0.33 22.40 -11.28
N GLN A 30 0.98 22.22 -11.40
CA GLN A 30 1.61 21.75 -12.63
C GLN A 30 1.26 20.29 -12.94
N GLN A 31 1.08 19.47 -11.91
CA GLN A 31 0.78 18.05 -12.00
C GLN A 31 -0.10 17.62 -10.83
N GLY A 32 -0.95 16.62 -11.04
CA GLY A 32 -1.82 16.11 -9.99
C GLY A 32 -1.05 15.28 -8.96
N ALA A 33 -1.73 14.90 -7.88
CA ALA A 33 -1.24 13.85 -6.99
C ALA A 33 -1.15 12.50 -7.71
N ALA A 34 -0.35 11.57 -7.17
CA ALA A 34 -0.11 10.25 -7.75
C ALA A 34 0.42 10.31 -9.21
N THR A 35 1.38 11.21 -9.47
CA THR A 35 1.99 11.38 -10.80
C THR A 35 3.10 10.35 -11.08
N TRP A 36 3.37 10.09 -12.35
CA TRP A 36 4.47 9.22 -12.80
C TRP A 36 5.84 9.90 -12.82
N SER A 37 5.85 11.23 -12.84
CA SER A 37 7.07 12.01 -12.89
C SER A 37 6.87 13.37 -12.23
N SER A 38 8.00 13.94 -11.83
CA SER A 38 8.14 15.30 -11.31
C SER A 38 9.25 15.98 -12.09
N TRP A 39 9.27 17.31 -12.02
CA TRP A 39 10.38 18.06 -12.57
C TRP A 39 11.54 18.04 -11.59
N ARG A 40 12.68 17.45 -11.99
CA ARG A 40 13.87 17.39 -11.14
C ARG A 40 14.83 18.51 -11.47
N THR A 41 15.45 19.07 -10.45
CA THR A 41 16.57 19.99 -10.54
C THR A 41 17.67 19.55 -9.60
N TYR A 42 18.79 20.26 -9.66
CA TYR A 42 19.91 20.03 -8.77
C TYR A 42 20.25 21.31 -8.05
N MET A 43 20.84 21.17 -6.89
CA MET A 43 21.55 22.24 -6.22
C MET A 43 22.87 21.73 -5.67
N GLU A 44 23.82 22.64 -5.51
CA GLU A 44 25.03 22.39 -4.77
C GLU A 44 24.84 22.96 -3.35
N TRP A 45 24.97 22.09 -2.35
CA TRP A 45 24.89 22.44 -0.93
C TRP A 45 26.11 21.87 -0.22
N GLU A 46 26.90 22.71 0.44
CA GLU A 46 28.13 22.28 1.14
C GLU A 46 29.08 21.39 0.32
N SER A 47 29.17 21.62 -1.00
CA SER A 47 29.95 20.83 -1.96
C SER A 47 29.41 19.41 -2.26
N GLU A 48 28.17 19.13 -1.88
CA GLU A 48 27.40 17.96 -2.33
C GLU A 48 26.31 18.38 -3.32
N PHE A 49 26.03 17.49 -4.29
CA PHE A 49 24.95 17.69 -5.25
C PHE A 49 23.69 16.98 -4.76
N THR A 50 22.65 17.75 -4.46
CA THR A 50 21.34 17.23 -4.06
C THR A 50 20.38 17.31 -5.24
N GLU A 51 19.71 16.20 -5.55
CA GLU A 51 18.59 16.17 -6.48
C GLU A 51 17.32 16.63 -5.76
N VAL A 52 16.59 17.57 -6.37
CA VAL A 52 15.41 18.20 -5.76
C VAL A 52 14.26 18.18 -6.74
N ASP A 53 13.12 17.65 -6.31
CA ASP A 53 11.87 17.70 -7.04
C ASP A 53 11.22 19.09 -6.88
N ILE A 54 10.92 19.73 -8.00
CA ILE A 54 10.22 21.02 -8.03
C ILE A 54 8.73 20.78 -8.21
N LEU A 55 7.96 21.17 -7.20
CA LEU A 55 6.51 21.14 -7.23
C LEU A 55 5.96 22.55 -7.33
N LEU A 56 4.95 22.71 -8.17
CA LEU A 56 4.33 24.00 -8.43
C LEU A 56 2.84 23.89 -8.17
N TRP A 57 2.38 24.52 -7.11
CA TRP A 57 0.98 24.52 -6.72
C TRP A 57 0.52 25.91 -6.26
N ASP A 58 -0.78 26.11 -6.16
CA ASP A 58 -1.35 27.34 -5.62
C ASP A 58 -1.45 27.30 -4.08
N ASP A 59 -2.08 28.33 -3.51
CA ASP A 59 -2.30 28.49 -2.08
C ASP A 59 -3.41 27.59 -1.51
N HIS A 60 -4.13 26.83 -2.35
CA HIS A 60 -5.18 25.89 -1.93
C HIS A 60 -4.69 24.44 -1.85
N TYR A 61 -3.62 24.09 -2.56
CA TYR A 61 -3.19 22.69 -2.71
C TYR A 61 -2.84 22.02 -1.38
N GLN A 62 -2.18 22.75 -0.49
CA GLN A 62 -1.79 22.22 0.82
C GLN A 62 -3.02 21.83 1.64
N ASP A 63 -4.08 22.64 1.62
CA ASP A 63 -5.33 22.39 2.33
C ASP A 63 -6.13 21.26 1.66
N LEU A 64 -6.21 21.26 0.33
CA LEU A 64 -6.91 20.22 -0.45
C LEU A 64 -6.42 18.80 -0.13
N TYR A 65 -5.10 18.64 0.03
CA TYR A 65 -4.46 17.36 0.33
C TYR A 65 -4.11 17.17 1.81
N GLU A 66 -4.55 18.08 2.69
CA GLU A 66 -4.33 18.04 4.14
C GLU A 66 -2.85 17.87 4.51
N ILE A 67 -1.95 18.52 3.76
CA ILE A 67 -0.51 18.44 3.96
C ILE A 67 -0.13 19.27 5.20
N GLU A 68 0.41 18.61 6.22
CA GLU A 68 0.70 19.25 7.49
C GLU A 68 1.88 20.23 7.39
N GLN A 69 1.68 21.45 7.91
CA GLN A 69 2.74 22.43 8.08
C GLN A 69 3.53 22.13 9.37
N LEU A 70 4.84 21.87 9.26
CA LEU A 70 5.72 21.64 10.41
C LEU A 70 6.24 22.96 10.99
N ALA A 71 6.67 23.89 10.13
CA ALA A 71 7.13 25.22 10.55
C ALA A 71 6.92 26.27 9.44
N GLY A 72 6.94 27.55 9.83
CA GLY A 72 6.86 28.68 8.90
C GLY A 72 5.43 29.01 8.47
N GLN A 73 5.28 29.54 7.25
CA GLN A 73 3.99 29.96 6.69
C GLN A 73 3.70 29.24 5.36
N PRO A 74 2.42 28.99 5.04
CA PRO A 74 2.04 28.45 3.74
C PRO A 74 2.47 29.36 2.57
N LEU A 75 2.42 28.80 1.37
CA LEU A 75 2.64 29.55 0.14
C LEU A 75 1.58 30.62 -0.05
N VAL A 76 2.03 31.75 -0.58
CA VAL A 76 1.17 32.85 -0.97
C VAL A 76 1.60 33.33 -2.35
N LYS A 77 0.68 33.98 -3.05
CA LYS A 77 0.99 34.63 -4.32
C LYS A 77 2.03 35.74 -4.14
N GLU A 78 3.13 35.64 -4.88
CA GLU A 78 4.17 36.67 -4.99
C GLU A 78 4.39 37.03 -6.48
N ASP A 79 4.79 38.28 -6.76
CA ASP A 79 5.06 38.75 -8.13
C ASP A 79 6.26 38.03 -8.78
N SER A 80 7.16 37.52 -7.97
CA SER A 80 8.32 36.72 -8.37
C SER A 80 8.55 35.64 -7.33
N VAL A 81 8.97 34.45 -7.76
CA VAL A 81 9.25 33.34 -6.84
C VAL A 81 10.51 33.68 -6.05
N THR A 82 10.32 34.19 -4.84
CA THR A 82 11.41 34.47 -3.90
C THR A 82 11.42 33.53 -2.71
N THR A 83 10.33 32.79 -2.52
CA THR A 83 10.15 31.86 -1.42
C THR A 83 9.70 30.48 -1.90
N VAL A 84 10.05 29.46 -1.13
CA VAL A 84 9.64 28.06 -1.33
C VAL A 84 9.28 27.40 -0.01
N LEU A 85 8.43 26.37 -0.07
CA LEU A 85 8.33 25.38 0.99
C LEU A 85 9.29 24.23 0.69
N ILE A 86 9.71 23.53 1.74
CA ILE A 86 10.45 22.27 1.61
C ILE A 86 9.74 21.18 2.40
N ASN A 87 9.91 19.91 2.02
CA ASN A 87 9.44 18.78 2.83
C ASN A 87 10.45 18.38 3.91
N GLU A 88 10.06 17.43 4.76
CA GLU A 88 10.86 16.90 5.86
C GLU A 88 12.10 16.18 5.36
N SER A 89 12.00 15.36 4.30
CA SER A 89 13.18 14.72 3.69
C SER A 89 14.22 15.75 3.20
N PHE A 90 13.78 16.86 2.59
CA PHE A 90 14.73 17.90 2.15
C PHE A 90 15.34 18.66 3.33
N LEU A 91 14.61 18.85 4.43
CA LEU A 91 15.15 19.43 5.66
C LEU A 91 16.29 18.56 6.21
N GLU A 92 16.10 17.24 6.22
CA GLU A 92 17.11 16.27 6.66
C GLU A 92 18.33 16.26 5.75
N ASP A 93 18.14 16.26 4.42
CA ASP A 93 19.22 16.32 3.43
C ASP A 93 20.09 17.59 3.57
N LEU A 94 19.48 18.70 3.97
CA LEU A 94 20.21 19.96 4.22
C LEU A 94 20.95 19.97 5.57
N GLY A 95 20.75 18.97 6.43
CA GLY A 95 21.44 18.80 7.70
C GLY A 95 20.90 19.67 8.85
N PHE A 96 19.69 20.22 8.73
CA PHE A 96 19.08 21.03 9.79
C PHE A 96 18.56 20.17 10.95
N ALA A 97 18.71 20.64 12.19
CA ALA A 97 18.26 19.90 13.37
C ALA A 97 16.76 20.10 13.66
N SER A 98 16.15 21.15 13.13
CA SER A 98 14.73 21.47 13.31
C SER A 98 14.18 22.28 12.14
N ALA A 99 12.87 22.17 11.91
CA ALA A 99 12.18 22.88 10.84
C ALA A 99 12.24 24.41 11.02
N GLU A 100 12.27 24.90 12.27
CA GLU A 100 12.39 26.32 12.59
C GLU A 100 13.76 26.91 12.24
N GLU A 101 14.83 26.12 12.33
CA GLU A 101 16.19 26.55 12.02
C GLU A 101 16.39 26.77 10.52
N ALA A 102 15.72 25.97 9.70
CA ALA A 102 15.80 26.10 8.24
C ALA A 102 15.12 27.36 7.70
N LEU A 103 14.15 27.91 8.44
CA LEU A 103 13.37 29.07 7.99
C LEU A 103 14.28 30.27 7.69
N GLY A 104 14.05 30.87 6.54
CA GLY A 104 14.81 32.05 6.11
C GLY A 104 16.12 31.74 5.39
N THR A 105 16.56 30.48 5.35
CA THR A 105 17.75 30.05 4.61
C THR A 105 17.55 30.21 3.11
N GLN A 106 18.61 30.60 2.41
CA GLN A 106 18.61 30.80 0.96
C GLN A 106 19.11 29.54 0.25
N LEU A 107 18.33 29.03 -0.69
CA LEU A 107 18.64 27.85 -1.48
C LEU A 107 19.01 28.24 -2.92
N PRO A 108 20.20 27.85 -3.41
CA PRO A 108 20.63 28.10 -4.78
C PRO A 108 20.08 27.05 -5.76
N LEU A 109 18.75 26.91 -5.86
CA LEU A 109 18.12 25.94 -6.76
C LEU A 109 18.36 26.33 -8.23
N THR A 110 18.92 25.40 -9.02
CA THR A 110 19.24 25.65 -10.44
C THR A 110 17.98 25.99 -11.26
N TYR A 111 16.81 25.46 -10.88
CA TYR A 111 15.52 25.77 -11.50
C TYR A 111 15.24 27.29 -11.58
N PHE A 112 15.62 28.06 -10.55
CA PHE A 112 15.44 29.50 -10.50
C PHE A 112 16.63 30.29 -11.08
N ASN A 113 17.39 29.67 -11.99
CA ASN A 113 18.64 30.17 -12.55
C ASN A 113 19.72 30.45 -11.48
N GLY A 114 19.68 29.74 -10.36
CA GLY A 114 20.56 29.98 -9.22
C GLY A 114 20.27 31.27 -8.44
N ASN A 115 19.15 31.96 -8.74
CA ASN A 115 18.70 33.04 -7.86
C ASN A 115 18.32 32.42 -6.52
N PRO A 116 18.86 32.94 -5.40
CA PRO A 116 18.59 32.38 -4.09
C PRO A 116 17.09 32.54 -3.77
N VAL A 117 16.45 31.43 -3.44
CA VAL A 117 15.06 31.40 -2.93
C VAL A 117 15.07 31.04 -1.46
N GLN A 118 14.20 31.69 -0.69
CA GLN A 118 14.17 31.56 0.74
C GLN A 118 13.22 30.44 1.19
N ILE A 119 13.64 29.64 2.17
CA ILE A 119 12.74 28.70 2.85
C ILE A 119 11.72 29.49 3.67
N ARG A 120 10.46 29.46 3.25
CA ARG A 120 9.33 30.12 3.94
C ARG A 120 8.66 29.22 4.95
N GLY A 121 8.69 27.91 4.70
CA GLY A 121 8.07 26.92 5.56
C GLY A 121 8.54 25.51 5.24
N VAL A 122 8.32 24.63 6.20
CA VAL A 122 8.58 23.20 6.09
C VAL A 122 7.25 22.47 6.24
N VAL A 123 6.98 21.54 5.33
CA VAL A 123 5.80 20.67 5.37
C VAL A 123 6.21 19.23 5.68
N ARG A 124 5.29 18.44 6.21
CA ARG A 124 5.53 17.00 6.41
C ARG A 124 5.67 16.31 5.06
N ASP A 125 6.47 15.25 5.04
CA ASP A 125 6.56 14.36 3.90
C ASP A 125 5.20 13.81 3.46
N PHE A 126 4.98 13.82 2.15
CA PHE A 126 3.77 13.31 1.52
C PHE A 126 4.11 12.53 0.26
N GLN A 127 3.26 11.56 -0.08
CA GLN A 127 3.51 10.66 -1.19
C GLN A 127 3.01 11.26 -2.51
N LEU A 128 3.94 11.61 -3.39
CA LEU A 128 3.62 12.14 -4.73
C LEU A 128 3.58 11.05 -5.82
N MET A 129 4.41 10.00 -5.67
CA MET A 129 4.59 8.90 -6.63
C MET A 129 4.28 7.54 -5.99
N SER A 130 4.59 6.42 -6.65
CA SER A 130 4.46 5.08 -6.05
C SER A 130 5.25 4.94 -4.75
N VAL A 131 4.69 4.23 -3.75
CA VAL A 131 5.32 3.96 -2.43
C VAL A 131 6.60 3.13 -2.50
N HIS A 132 6.93 2.58 -3.67
CA HIS A 132 8.21 1.92 -3.91
C HIS A 132 9.39 2.91 -3.93
N GLN A 133 9.13 4.19 -4.20
CA GLN A 133 10.15 5.23 -4.20
C GLN A 133 10.21 5.90 -2.83
N GLU A 134 11.42 6.15 -2.37
CA GLU A 134 11.67 7.05 -1.23
C GLU A 134 11.12 8.43 -1.56
N ILE A 135 10.65 9.16 -0.55
CA ILE A 135 10.18 10.53 -0.73
C ILE A 135 11.41 11.39 -1.01
N PRO A 136 11.55 11.98 -2.21
CA PRO A 136 12.72 12.80 -2.53
C PRO A 136 12.70 14.12 -1.76
N ALA A 137 13.84 14.82 -1.76
CA ALA A 137 13.85 16.23 -1.42
C ALA A 137 12.93 17.02 -2.37
N MET A 138 12.00 17.80 -1.82
CA MET A 138 11.01 18.57 -2.58
C MET A 138 11.11 20.05 -2.23
N ALA A 139 11.17 20.90 -3.26
CA ALA A 139 10.96 22.33 -3.13
C ALA A 139 9.66 22.73 -3.81
N ILE A 140 8.77 23.38 -3.07
CA ILE A 140 7.44 23.74 -3.55
C ILE A 140 7.32 25.26 -3.70
N ALA A 141 6.82 25.72 -4.86
CA ALA A 141 6.72 27.14 -5.18
C ALA A 141 5.37 27.53 -5.80
N TYR A 142 4.97 28.78 -5.55
CA TYR A 142 3.80 29.39 -6.19
C TYR A 142 4.20 29.99 -7.54
N GLN A 143 3.85 29.35 -8.66
CA GLN A 143 4.21 29.83 -10.00
C GLN A 143 3.07 29.63 -11.02
N GLU A 144 2.23 30.66 -11.15
CA GLU A 144 1.02 30.68 -11.98
C GLU A 144 1.19 30.20 -13.43
N ARG A 145 2.26 30.63 -14.11
CA ARG A 145 2.52 30.29 -15.52
C ARG A 145 2.73 28.79 -15.78
N SER A 146 2.97 28.01 -14.73
CA SER A 146 3.32 26.58 -14.83
C SER A 146 2.15 25.65 -14.52
N TYR A 147 1.00 26.17 -14.07
CA TYR A 147 -0.14 25.31 -13.79
C TYR A 147 -0.67 24.65 -15.07
N ARG A 148 -1.13 23.41 -14.94
CA ARG A 148 -1.62 22.57 -16.04
C ARG A 148 -2.85 21.77 -15.66
N VAL A 149 -3.10 21.59 -14.36
CA VAL A 149 -4.23 20.79 -13.86
C VAL A 149 -4.96 21.54 -12.75
N VAL A 150 -6.24 21.21 -12.60
CA VAL A 150 -7.06 21.54 -11.44
C VAL A 150 -7.30 20.23 -10.72
N ASN A 151 -7.00 20.21 -9.43
CA ASN A 151 -7.30 19.13 -8.50
C ASN A 151 -8.56 19.53 -7.76
N PHE A 152 -9.45 18.60 -7.49
CA PHE A 152 -10.67 18.87 -6.76
C PHE A 152 -11.10 17.66 -5.95
N HIS A 153 -11.67 17.90 -4.77
CA HIS A 153 -12.24 16.88 -3.90
C HIS A 153 -13.77 16.95 -3.97
N ILE A 154 -14.40 15.83 -4.34
CA ILE A 154 -15.86 15.69 -4.39
C ILE A 154 -16.35 14.94 -3.16
N ALA A 155 -17.38 15.48 -2.51
CA ALA A 155 -18.03 14.84 -1.37
C ALA A 155 -18.97 13.70 -1.78
N GLY A 156 -18.92 12.62 -0.98
CA GLY A 156 -19.91 11.55 -0.97
C GLY A 156 -19.65 10.42 -1.98
N ASP A 157 -20.47 9.37 -1.87
CA ASP A 157 -20.26 8.11 -2.60
C ASP A 157 -20.73 8.16 -4.07
N ASN A 158 -21.41 9.24 -4.49
CA ASN A 158 -21.92 9.41 -5.85
C ASN A 158 -21.39 10.69 -6.50
N PRO A 159 -20.23 10.64 -7.16
CA PRO A 159 -19.61 11.82 -7.77
C PRO A 159 -20.24 12.21 -9.12
N GLU A 160 -21.06 11.37 -9.75
CA GLU A 160 -21.55 11.58 -11.11
C GLU A 160 -22.25 12.94 -11.34
N PRO A 161 -23.18 13.41 -10.47
CA PRO A 161 -23.83 14.70 -10.68
C PRO A 161 -22.86 15.87 -10.57
N THR A 162 -21.91 15.79 -9.65
CA THR A 162 -20.88 16.81 -9.45
C THR A 162 -19.90 16.85 -10.62
N LEU A 163 -19.47 15.68 -11.10
CA LEU A 163 -18.61 15.55 -12.28
C LEU A 163 -19.28 16.09 -13.55
N ALA A 164 -20.58 15.83 -13.73
CA ALA A 164 -21.35 16.40 -14.83
C ALA A 164 -21.39 17.94 -14.75
N ALA A 165 -21.63 18.50 -13.56
CA ALA A 165 -21.64 19.95 -13.36
C ALA A 165 -20.26 20.59 -13.58
N ILE A 166 -19.18 19.92 -13.18
CA ILE A 166 -17.80 20.36 -13.47
C ILE A 166 -17.53 20.31 -14.97
N GLY A 167 -17.98 19.25 -15.64
CA GLY A 167 -17.84 19.09 -17.09
C GLY A 167 -18.53 20.19 -17.88
N GLU A 168 -19.78 20.51 -17.52
CA GLU A 168 -20.52 21.65 -18.10
C GLU A 168 -19.79 22.98 -17.87
N ALA A 169 -19.32 23.23 -16.64
CA ALA A 169 -18.57 24.44 -16.33
C ALA A 169 -17.23 24.51 -17.10
N TYR A 170 -16.59 23.37 -17.35
CA TYR A 170 -15.34 23.29 -18.10
C TYR A 170 -15.56 23.61 -19.58
N GLU A 171 -16.58 23.02 -20.20
CA GLU A 171 -16.90 23.26 -21.61
C GLU A 171 -17.41 24.69 -21.85
N GLU A 172 -18.09 25.29 -20.87
CA GLU A 172 -18.47 26.71 -20.89
C GLU A 172 -17.23 27.62 -20.81
N ALA A 173 -16.29 27.31 -19.92
CA ALA A 173 -15.06 28.09 -19.74
C ALA A 173 -14.08 27.93 -20.92
N PHE A 174 -14.04 26.75 -21.54
CA PHE A 174 -13.10 26.40 -22.61
C PHE A 174 -13.81 25.84 -23.86
N PRO A 175 -14.47 26.69 -24.67
CA PRO A 175 -15.19 26.23 -25.85
C PRO A 175 -14.29 25.47 -26.84
N GLY A 176 -14.73 24.28 -27.26
CA GLY A 176 -13.99 23.43 -28.21
C GLY A 176 -13.07 22.39 -27.56
N TYR A 177 -13.00 22.36 -26.23
CA TYR A 177 -12.30 21.33 -25.47
C TYR A 177 -13.31 20.47 -24.72
N THR A 178 -13.03 19.16 -24.62
CA THR A 178 -13.85 18.22 -23.85
C THR A 178 -13.31 18.13 -22.43
N PHE A 179 -14.20 18.03 -21.45
CA PHE A 179 -13.82 17.74 -20.08
C PHE A 179 -13.25 16.32 -19.96
N ASP A 180 -12.08 16.22 -19.34
CA ASP A 180 -11.39 14.97 -19.08
C ASP A 180 -10.76 15.01 -17.68
N TYR A 181 -10.88 13.91 -16.95
CA TYR A 181 -10.44 13.81 -15.56
C TYR A 181 -9.84 12.43 -15.28
N ASN A 182 -8.92 12.38 -14.31
CA ASN A 182 -8.37 11.13 -13.79
C ASN A 182 -8.73 11.05 -12.30
N SER A 183 -9.27 9.91 -11.87
CA SER A 183 -9.44 9.66 -10.44
C SER A 183 -8.11 9.25 -9.82
N ILE A 184 -7.85 9.73 -8.60
CA ILE A 184 -6.70 9.27 -7.82
C ILE A 184 -6.83 7.77 -7.54
N ASP A 185 -8.04 7.27 -7.26
CA ASP A 185 -8.29 5.84 -7.00
C ASP A 185 -7.89 4.98 -8.20
N GLU A 186 -8.27 5.38 -9.41
CA GLU A 186 -7.93 4.65 -10.64
C GLU A 186 -6.43 4.68 -10.92
N THR A 187 -5.77 5.80 -10.59
CA THR A 187 -4.32 5.95 -10.74
C THR A 187 -3.57 5.08 -9.74
N LEU A 188 -4.05 4.99 -8.49
CA LEU A 188 -3.52 4.09 -7.47
C LEU A 188 -3.75 2.63 -7.85
N ASP A 189 -4.93 2.27 -8.34
CA ASP A 189 -5.23 0.92 -8.80
C ASP A 189 -4.27 0.50 -9.93
N TYR A 190 -3.94 1.41 -10.84
CA TYR A 190 -2.93 1.18 -11.86
C TYR A 190 -1.53 0.97 -11.28
N PHE A 191 -1.13 1.77 -10.28
CA PHE A 191 0.16 1.61 -9.60
C PHE A 191 0.30 0.28 -8.87
N TYR A 192 -0.81 -0.31 -8.41
CA TYR A 192 -0.81 -1.53 -7.62
C TYR A 192 -1.39 -2.75 -8.34
N GLU A 193 -1.67 -2.64 -9.64
CA GLU A 193 -2.33 -3.72 -10.38
C GLU A 193 -1.45 -4.97 -10.47
N GLU A 194 -0.14 -4.78 -10.65
CA GLU A 194 0.81 -5.89 -10.73
C GLU A 194 0.92 -6.63 -9.39
N GLU A 195 0.98 -5.89 -8.29
CA GLU A 195 1.00 -6.38 -6.92
C GLU A 195 -0.29 -7.11 -6.58
N ALA A 196 -1.45 -6.56 -6.99
CA ALA A 196 -2.74 -7.20 -6.81
C ALA A 196 -2.82 -8.53 -7.58
N ARG A 197 -2.36 -8.56 -8.83
CA ARG A 197 -2.31 -9.79 -9.63
C ARG A 197 -1.35 -10.82 -9.02
N LEU A 198 -0.16 -10.40 -8.58
CA LEU A 198 0.79 -11.29 -7.89
C LEU A 198 0.19 -11.83 -6.58
N GLY A 199 -0.49 -10.99 -5.81
CA GLY A 199 -1.22 -11.38 -4.61
C GLY A 199 -2.27 -12.45 -4.89
N GLN A 200 -3.06 -12.29 -5.95
CA GLN A 200 -4.04 -13.31 -6.39
C GLN A 200 -3.37 -14.63 -6.79
N LEU A 201 -2.24 -14.58 -7.51
CA LEU A 201 -1.47 -15.78 -7.86
C LEU A 201 -0.90 -16.48 -6.61
N PHE A 202 -0.35 -15.72 -5.66
CA PHE A 202 0.14 -16.29 -4.40
C PHE A 202 -0.99 -16.90 -3.58
N GLN A 203 -2.17 -16.27 -3.51
CA GLN A 203 -3.33 -16.85 -2.85
C GLN A 203 -3.77 -18.16 -3.51
N LEU A 204 -3.79 -18.21 -4.84
CA LEU A 204 -4.12 -19.43 -5.60
C LEU A 204 -3.09 -20.54 -5.32
N PHE A 205 -1.80 -20.24 -5.44
CA PHE A 205 -0.75 -21.23 -5.21
C PHE A 205 -0.67 -21.68 -3.76
N ALA A 206 -0.85 -20.78 -2.79
CA ALA A 206 -0.96 -21.13 -1.38
C ALA A 206 -2.17 -22.05 -1.14
N GLY A 207 -3.33 -21.72 -1.72
CA GLY A 207 -4.52 -22.57 -1.65
C GLY A 207 -4.29 -23.97 -2.23
N LEU A 208 -3.63 -24.07 -3.38
CA LEU A 208 -3.26 -25.35 -4.00
C LEU A 208 -2.25 -26.12 -3.15
N ALA A 209 -1.23 -25.45 -2.60
CA ALA A 209 -0.24 -26.07 -1.71
C ALA A 209 -0.89 -26.63 -0.44
N ILE A 210 -1.81 -25.88 0.16
CA ILE A 210 -2.61 -26.34 1.31
C ILE A 210 -3.44 -27.56 0.92
N LEU A 211 -4.12 -27.53 -0.23
CA LEU A 211 -4.95 -28.65 -0.70
C LEU A 211 -4.11 -29.91 -0.95
N ILE A 212 -2.94 -29.79 -1.60
CA ILE A 212 -2.00 -30.88 -1.81
C ILE A 212 -1.47 -31.39 -0.46
N GLY A 213 -1.14 -30.49 0.46
CA GLY A 213 -0.74 -30.84 1.83
C GLY A 213 -1.83 -31.63 2.57
N CYS A 214 -3.09 -31.23 2.43
CA CYS A 214 -4.25 -31.95 2.98
C CYS A 214 -4.38 -33.35 2.37
N LEU A 215 -4.21 -33.49 1.05
CA LEU A 215 -4.24 -34.77 0.37
C LEU A 215 -3.08 -35.68 0.82
N GLY A 216 -1.90 -35.11 1.06
CA GLY A 216 -0.75 -35.82 1.62
C GLY A 216 -1.00 -36.32 3.04
N LEU A 217 -1.49 -35.45 3.93
CA LEU A 217 -1.91 -35.82 5.28
C LEU A 217 -3.01 -36.89 5.26
N TYR A 218 -3.97 -36.74 4.35
CA TYR A 218 -5.04 -37.71 4.14
C TYR A 218 -4.50 -39.08 3.71
N GLY A 219 -3.58 -39.11 2.74
CA GLY A 219 -2.92 -40.34 2.27
C GLY A 219 -2.13 -41.03 3.38
N LEU A 220 -1.33 -40.27 4.14
CA LEU A 220 -0.59 -40.76 5.31
C LEU A 220 -1.53 -41.35 6.38
N ALA A 221 -2.63 -40.65 6.69
CA ALA A 221 -3.63 -41.14 7.64
C ALA A 221 -4.25 -42.46 7.19
N ASN A 222 -4.60 -42.58 5.91
CA ASN A 222 -5.19 -43.81 5.35
C ASN A 222 -4.22 -45.00 5.39
N PHE A 223 -2.95 -44.77 5.05
CA PHE A 223 -1.90 -45.78 5.13
C PHE A 223 -1.70 -46.27 6.56
N MET A 224 -1.64 -45.35 7.53
CA MET A 224 -1.43 -45.67 8.94
C MET A 224 -2.59 -46.43 9.57
N VAL A 225 -3.84 -46.03 9.30
CA VAL A 225 -5.04 -46.76 9.75
C VAL A 225 -5.05 -48.18 9.19
N SER A 226 -4.65 -48.37 7.94
CA SER A 226 -4.58 -49.70 7.33
C SER A 226 -3.49 -50.57 7.95
N ARG A 227 -2.33 -50.00 8.27
CA ARG A 227 -1.21 -50.71 8.89
C ARG A 227 -1.45 -51.07 10.36
N LYS A 228 -2.13 -50.19 11.12
CA LYS A 228 -2.46 -50.39 12.54
C LYS A 228 -3.88 -50.97 12.76
N ARG A 229 -4.55 -51.45 11.71
CA ARG A 229 -5.95 -51.94 11.75
C ARG A 229 -6.15 -53.09 12.77
N LYS A 230 -5.21 -54.03 12.84
CA LYS A 230 -5.23 -55.15 13.81
C LYS A 230 -5.07 -54.65 15.26
N GLU A 231 -4.14 -53.74 15.52
CA GLU A 231 -3.90 -53.16 16.86
C GLU A 231 -5.11 -52.35 17.35
N ILE A 232 -5.72 -51.56 16.46
CA ILE A 232 -6.94 -50.77 16.73
C ILE A 232 -8.11 -51.70 17.05
N GLY A 233 -8.29 -52.80 16.29
CA GLY A 233 -9.32 -53.80 16.53
C GLY A 233 -9.19 -54.48 17.90
N VAL A 234 -7.99 -54.92 18.27
CA VAL A 234 -7.72 -55.55 19.58
C VAL A 234 -7.96 -54.58 20.73
N ARG A 235 -7.45 -53.34 20.65
CA ARG A 235 -7.68 -52.31 21.69
C ARG A 235 -9.16 -51.96 21.86
N LYS A 236 -9.93 -51.92 20.78
CA LYS A 236 -11.37 -51.62 20.83
C LYS A 236 -12.16 -52.72 21.53
N VAL A 237 -11.76 -54.00 21.36
CA VAL A 237 -12.35 -55.14 22.08
C VAL A 237 -11.95 -55.14 23.56
N LEU A 238 -10.74 -54.67 23.89
CA LEU A 238 -10.24 -54.48 25.26
C LEU A 238 -10.80 -53.22 25.96
N GLY A 239 -11.77 -52.52 25.37
CA GLY A 239 -12.45 -51.37 25.98
C GLY A 239 -11.78 -50.01 25.80
N ALA A 240 -10.75 -49.90 24.93
CA ALA A 240 -10.15 -48.60 24.63
C ALA A 240 -11.16 -47.68 23.94
N THR A 241 -11.27 -46.44 24.42
CA THR A 241 -12.16 -45.44 23.83
C THR A 241 -11.60 -44.91 22.50
N ILE A 242 -12.49 -44.58 21.58
CA ILE A 242 -12.16 -44.01 20.26
C ILE A 242 -11.31 -42.73 20.41
N ALA A 243 -11.57 -41.94 21.46
CA ALA A 243 -10.81 -40.74 21.80
C ALA A 243 -9.32 -41.00 22.13
N GLN A 244 -8.98 -42.08 22.84
CA GLN A 244 -7.58 -42.41 23.16
C GLN A 244 -6.77 -42.78 21.91
N ILE A 245 -7.43 -43.43 20.96
CA ILE A 245 -6.84 -43.79 19.67
C ILE A 245 -6.63 -42.52 18.84
N LEU A 246 -7.66 -41.66 18.72
CA LEU A 246 -7.54 -40.36 18.04
C LEU A 246 -6.40 -39.51 18.60
N TRP A 247 -6.31 -39.37 19.93
CA TRP A 247 -5.30 -38.53 20.58
C TRP A 247 -3.86 -38.92 20.22
N ARG A 248 -3.54 -40.23 20.25
CA ARG A 248 -2.20 -40.69 19.87
C ARG A 248 -1.89 -40.41 18.41
N PHE A 249 -2.86 -40.61 17.51
CA PHE A 249 -2.66 -40.32 16.09
C PHE A 249 -2.49 -38.83 15.83
N SER A 250 -3.38 -37.98 16.37
CA SER A 250 -3.29 -36.52 16.23
C SER A 250 -1.95 -35.98 16.74
N ARG A 251 -1.43 -36.50 17.86
CA ARG A 251 -0.13 -36.07 18.41
C ARG A 251 1.03 -36.32 17.44
N GLU A 252 1.07 -37.46 16.75
CA GLU A 252 2.12 -37.75 15.75
C GLU A 252 2.10 -36.71 14.60
N TYR A 253 0.90 -36.29 14.15
CA TYR A 253 0.76 -35.27 13.11
C TYR A 253 1.11 -33.86 13.58
N VAL A 254 0.68 -33.48 14.79
CA VAL A 254 1.00 -32.18 15.38
C VAL A 254 2.52 -31.99 15.47
N VAL A 255 3.27 -33.04 15.86
CA VAL A 255 4.73 -32.96 15.89
C VAL A 255 5.32 -32.72 14.50
N LEU A 256 4.84 -33.41 13.46
CA LEU A 256 5.31 -33.20 12.09
C LEU A 256 5.01 -31.78 11.58
N ILE A 257 3.83 -31.24 11.91
CA ILE A 257 3.45 -29.86 11.57
C ILE A 257 4.35 -28.86 12.27
N LEU A 258 4.62 -29.05 13.56
CA LEU A 258 5.50 -28.16 14.32
C LEU A 258 6.94 -28.19 13.80
N VAL A 259 7.46 -29.36 13.42
CA VAL A 259 8.80 -29.47 12.80
C VAL A 259 8.83 -28.75 11.46
N GLY A 260 7.84 -28.98 10.59
CA GLY A 260 7.73 -28.29 9.31
C GLY A 260 7.60 -26.77 9.48
N PHE A 261 6.80 -26.33 10.45
CA PHE A 261 6.61 -24.93 10.78
C PHE A 261 7.91 -24.29 11.31
N GLY A 262 8.66 -25.00 12.16
CA GLY A 262 9.96 -24.54 12.66
C GLY A 262 11.01 -24.32 11.56
N LEU A 263 10.88 -25.01 10.43
CA LEU A 263 11.70 -24.76 9.23
C LEU A 263 11.10 -23.68 8.34
N ALA A 264 9.79 -23.64 8.19
CA ALA A 264 9.10 -22.68 7.33
C ALA A 264 9.22 -21.24 7.82
N VAL A 265 9.12 -21.00 9.14
CA VAL A 265 9.20 -19.65 9.72
C VAL A 265 10.52 -18.94 9.38
N PRO A 266 11.71 -19.48 9.66
CA PRO A 266 12.96 -18.79 9.36
C PRO A 266 13.16 -18.60 7.86
N THR A 267 12.81 -19.58 7.03
CA THR A 267 12.92 -19.44 5.56
C THR A 267 12.00 -18.36 5.03
N THR A 268 10.75 -18.31 5.51
CA THR A 268 9.78 -17.26 5.12
C THR A 268 10.27 -15.90 5.59
N TYR A 269 10.81 -15.81 6.81
CA TYR A 269 11.33 -14.56 7.36
C TYR A 269 12.43 -13.97 6.48
N LEU A 270 13.45 -14.77 6.15
CA LEU A 270 14.59 -14.31 5.35
C LEU A 270 14.17 -13.86 3.94
N LEU A 271 13.27 -14.63 3.30
CA LEU A 271 12.79 -14.28 1.96
C LEU A 271 11.92 -13.02 1.96
N MET A 272 11.05 -12.88 2.96
CA MET A 272 10.20 -11.69 3.09
C MET A 272 11.00 -10.46 3.47
N GLU A 273 12.00 -10.58 4.34
CA GLU A 273 12.90 -9.47 4.69
C GLU A 273 13.65 -8.97 3.45
N GLN A 274 14.20 -9.89 2.64
CA GLN A 274 14.89 -9.53 1.40
C GLN A 274 13.95 -8.90 0.37
N TRP A 275 12.71 -9.37 0.28
CA TRP A 275 11.71 -8.79 -0.63
C TRP A 275 11.21 -7.43 -0.14
N LEU A 276 10.95 -7.28 1.17
CA LEU A 276 10.51 -6.02 1.77
C LEU A 276 11.59 -4.95 1.73
N ALA A 277 12.86 -5.33 1.67
CA ALA A 277 13.97 -4.39 1.51
C ALA A 277 13.98 -3.64 0.16
N SER A 278 13.20 -4.07 -0.85
CA SER A 278 13.06 -3.28 -2.09
C SER A 278 12.02 -2.16 -1.99
N PHE A 279 11.33 -2.03 -0.86
CA PHE A 279 10.32 -1.01 -0.63
C PHE A 279 10.89 0.05 0.32
N ALA A 280 10.85 1.32 -0.09
CA ALA A 280 11.20 2.45 0.76
C ALA A 280 10.41 2.44 2.08
N TYR A 281 9.11 2.16 1.98
CA TYR A 281 8.22 1.98 3.12
C TYR A 281 7.70 0.54 3.14
N SER A 282 8.20 -0.24 4.10
CA SER A 282 7.79 -1.64 4.28
C SER A 282 7.03 -1.83 5.59
N VAL A 283 6.08 -2.78 5.58
CA VAL A 283 5.34 -3.15 6.79
C VAL A 283 6.25 -4.04 7.65
N PRO A 284 6.42 -3.74 8.95
CA PRO A 284 7.22 -4.60 9.83
C PRO A 284 6.58 -5.99 9.93
N MET A 285 7.41 -7.02 9.91
CA MET A 285 6.87 -8.38 9.90
C MET A 285 6.45 -8.82 11.30
N TYR A 286 5.14 -8.84 11.53
CA TYR A 286 4.58 -9.15 12.84
C TYR A 286 4.48 -10.66 13.10
N TRP A 287 4.87 -11.07 14.31
CA TRP A 287 4.84 -12.48 14.75
C TRP A 287 3.45 -13.13 14.68
N TYR A 288 2.37 -12.35 14.81
CA TYR A 288 1.00 -12.86 14.79
C TYR A 288 0.59 -13.42 13.43
N LEU A 289 1.24 -13.00 12.34
CA LEU A 289 1.02 -13.58 11.00
C LEU A 289 1.46 -15.05 10.96
N PHE A 290 2.62 -15.35 11.55
CA PHE A 290 3.12 -16.71 11.71
C PHE A 290 2.23 -17.53 12.64
N ALA A 291 1.82 -16.96 13.77
CA ALA A 291 0.91 -17.62 14.71
C ALA A 291 -0.44 -17.95 14.05
N GLY A 292 -1.01 -17.02 13.29
CA GLY A 292 -2.23 -17.22 12.51
C GLY A 292 -2.07 -18.34 11.48
N GLY A 293 -0.96 -18.35 10.73
CA GLY A 293 -0.63 -19.43 9.79
C GLY A 293 -0.54 -20.81 10.45
N LEU A 294 0.09 -20.89 11.62
CA LEU A 294 0.17 -22.13 12.41
C LEU A 294 -1.23 -22.60 12.86
N VAL A 295 -2.07 -21.68 13.33
CA VAL A 295 -3.44 -22.00 13.76
C VAL A 295 -4.25 -22.56 12.58
N VAL A 296 -4.18 -21.91 11.41
CA VAL A 296 -4.86 -22.40 10.20
C VAL A 296 -4.34 -23.79 9.80
N ALA A 297 -3.03 -23.99 9.75
CA ALA A 297 -2.43 -25.28 9.42
C ALA A 297 -2.86 -26.39 10.40
N MET A 298 -2.91 -26.08 11.70
CA MET A 298 -3.36 -26.99 12.75
C MET A 298 -4.84 -27.32 12.62
N LEU A 299 -5.70 -26.33 12.35
CA LEU A 299 -7.13 -26.53 12.13
C LEU A 299 -7.38 -27.44 10.93
N VAL A 300 -6.72 -27.17 9.81
CA VAL A 300 -6.81 -27.97 8.59
C VAL A 300 -6.38 -29.43 8.84
N ALA A 301 -5.25 -29.63 9.52
CA ALA A 301 -4.79 -30.97 9.86
C ALA A 301 -5.73 -31.70 10.81
N LEU A 302 -6.24 -31.03 11.84
CA LEU A 302 -7.20 -31.61 12.79
C LEU A 302 -8.52 -31.99 12.10
N VAL A 303 -9.02 -31.16 11.19
CA VAL A 303 -10.22 -31.47 10.40
C VAL A 303 -9.97 -32.68 9.50
N ALA A 304 -8.86 -32.71 8.76
CA ALA A 304 -8.53 -33.81 7.85
C ALA A 304 -8.33 -35.15 8.58
N VAL A 305 -7.57 -35.15 9.68
CA VAL A 305 -7.27 -36.33 10.50
C VAL A 305 -8.47 -36.74 11.35
N GLY A 306 -9.18 -35.76 11.93
CA GLY A 306 -10.36 -35.96 12.77
C GLY A 306 -11.50 -36.63 12.00
N TYR A 307 -11.82 -36.13 10.81
CA TYR A 307 -12.84 -36.72 9.93
C TYR A 307 -12.55 -38.20 9.63
N ARG A 308 -11.30 -38.53 9.34
CA ARG A 308 -10.92 -39.92 9.01
C ARG A 308 -10.84 -40.83 10.21
N SER A 309 -10.33 -40.33 11.32
CA SER A 309 -10.25 -41.11 12.54
C SER A 309 -11.64 -41.45 13.05
N LEU A 310 -12.62 -40.55 12.92
CA LEU A 310 -14.03 -40.83 13.16
C LEU A 310 -14.58 -41.93 12.25
N ARG A 311 -14.36 -41.82 10.94
CA ARG A 311 -14.82 -42.84 9.97
C ARG A 311 -14.18 -44.22 10.22
N ALA A 312 -12.89 -44.27 10.53
CA ALA A 312 -12.19 -45.50 10.85
C ALA A 312 -12.66 -46.12 12.16
N ALA A 313 -12.94 -45.30 13.17
CA ALA A 313 -13.45 -45.75 14.45
C ALA A 313 -14.90 -46.25 14.40
N GLN A 314 -15.73 -45.70 13.51
CA GLN A 314 -17.10 -46.16 13.25
C GLN A 314 -17.17 -47.41 12.38
N ALA A 315 -16.07 -47.83 11.74
CA ALA A 315 -16.04 -49.06 10.96
C ALA A 315 -16.34 -50.28 11.84
N ASN A 316 -17.27 -51.13 11.35
CA ASN A 316 -17.87 -52.21 12.11
C ASN A 316 -16.84 -53.35 12.34
N PRO A 317 -16.46 -53.67 13.59
CA PRO A 317 -15.33 -54.58 13.90
C PRO A 317 -15.54 -56.03 13.45
N VAL A 318 -16.80 -56.44 13.23
CA VAL A 318 -17.16 -57.80 12.80
C VAL A 318 -16.65 -58.11 11.38
N LYS A 319 -16.45 -57.10 10.52
CA LYS A 319 -15.86 -57.30 9.19
C LYS A 319 -14.33 -57.37 9.19
N SER A 320 -13.65 -56.82 10.19
CA SER A 320 -12.17 -56.79 10.26
C SER A 320 -11.54 -58.07 10.80
N LEU A 321 -12.31 -58.93 11.48
CA LEU A 321 -11.86 -60.23 12.00
C LEU A 321 -12.22 -61.41 11.08
N ARG A 322 -13.02 -61.18 10.03
CA ARG A 322 -13.47 -62.22 9.09
C ARG A 322 -12.72 -62.20 7.74
N TYR A 323 -11.63 -61.44 7.68
CA TYR A 323 -10.63 -61.53 6.60
C TYR A 323 -9.43 -62.30 7.14
N GLU A 324 -9.66 -63.59 7.38
CA GLU A 324 -8.72 -64.67 7.11
C GLU A 324 -9.35 -65.54 6.01
#